data_AF-A0A9D8ECT1-F1
#
_entry.id   AF-A0A9D8ECT1-F1
#
_cell.length_a   1.000
_cell.length_b   1.000
_cell.length_c   1.000
_cell.angle_alpha   90.00
_cell.angle_beta   90.00
_cell.angle_gamma   90.00
#
_symmetry.space_group_name_H-M   'P 1'
#
loop_
_entity.id
_entity.type
_entity.pdbx_description
1 polymer ?
#
loop_
_entity_poly.entity_id
_entity_poly.type
_entity_poly.pdbx_seq_one_letter_code
_entity_poly.pdbx_strand_id
1 'polypeptide(L)'
;MRILNSKNSKYYSIALEYFLKVKSIYIKNNSKEDWLSIVKYIRQNHARKYSFITDFEKLISGIYPLPHKSFEQRARMRWEKQTTD
;
A
#
# COMPACT_ATOMS: atom_id res chain seq x y z
N MET A 1 6.78 12.30 -0.63
CA MET A 1 6.33 10.96 -1.07
C MET A 1 6.79 10.65 -2.51
N ARG A 2 8.09 10.38 -2.73
CA ARG A 2 8.64 10.18 -4.09
C ARG A 2 7.97 9.02 -4.85
N ILE A 3 7.61 7.94 -4.15
CA ILE A 3 6.97 6.75 -4.71
C ILE A 3 5.56 7.06 -5.24
N LEU A 4 4.73 7.78 -4.47
CA LEU A 4 3.38 8.19 -4.90
C LEU A 4 3.39 9.29 -5.95
N ASN A 5 4.43 10.13 -5.97
CA ASN A 5 4.59 11.17 -6.99
C ASN A 5 4.99 10.61 -8.35
N SER A 6 5.49 9.37 -8.41
CA SER A 6 5.62 8.68 -9.68
C SER A 6 4.22 8.50 -10.31
N LYS A 7 4.07 8.81 -11.60
CA LYS A 7 2.83 8.58 -12.35
C LYS A 7 2.61 7.07 -12.64
N ASN A 8 3.16 6.19 -11.82
CA ASN A 8 3.21 4.76 -12.08
C ASN A 8 2.54 3.97 -10.94
N SER A 9 1.38 3.40 -11.25
CA SER A 9 0.57 2.61 -10.33
C SER A 9 1.26 1.33 -9.86
N LYS A 10 2.30 0.84 -10.57
CA LYS A 10 3.06 -0.36 -10.18
C LYS A 10 3.71 -0.25 -8.80
N TYR A 11 3.94 0.98 -8.31
CA TYR A 11 4.57 1.23 -7.02
C TYR A 11 3.58 1.41 -5.87
N TYR A 12 2.27 1.39 -6.14
CA TYR A 12 1.27 1.60 -5.09
C TYR A 12 1.28 0.47 -4.06
N SER A 13 1.50 -0.78 -4.47
CA SER A 13 1.64 -1.91 -3.54
C SER A 13 2.81 -1.70 -2.56
N ILE A 14 3.97 -1.31 -3.10
CA ILE A 14 5.17 -1.01 -2.30
C ILE A 14 4.88 0.15 -1.35
N ALA A 15 4.21 1.21 -1.82
CA ALA A 15 3.83 2.34 -0.97
C ALA A 15 2.93 1.89 0.20
N LEU A 16 1.94 1.04 -0.06
CA LEU A 16 1.04 0.51 0.99
C LEU A 16 1.80 -0.30 2.04
N GLU A 17 2.74 -1.17 1.63
CA GLU A 17 3.59 -1.91 2.56
C GLU A 17 4.44 -0.97 3.45
N TYR A 18 4.98 0.11 2.87
CA TYR A 18 5.67 1.13 3.65
C TYR A 18 4.74 1.80 4.67
N PHE A 19 3.52 2.18 4.28
CA PHE A 19 2.56 2.76 5.22
C PHE A 19 2.18 1.81 6.35
N LEU A 20 2.10 0.50 6.07
CA LEU A 20 1.82 -0.50 7.10
C LEU A 20 2.93 -0.56 8.16
N LYS A 21 4.19 -0.58 7.71
CA LYS A 21 5.36 -0.53 8.59
C LYS A 21 5.42 0.77 9.38
N VAL A 22 5.13 1.90 8.73
CA VAL A 22 5.13 3.21 9.39
C VAL A 22 4.02 3.28 10.43
N LYS A 23 2.79 2.82 10.11
CA LYS A 23 1.66 2.74 11.04
C LYS A 23 2.04 1.98 12.31
N SER A 24 2.68 0.82 12.18
CA SER A 24 3.06 0.01 13.36
C SER A 24 4.10 0.72 14.24
N ILE A 25 5.04 1.45 13.65
CA ILE A 25 6.02 2.26 14.38
C ILE A 25 5.33 3.40 15.14
N TYR A 26 4.44 4.15 14.49
CA TYR A 26 3.73 5.25 15.16
C TYR A 26 2.83 4.77 16.31
N ILE A 27 2.12 3.65 16.11
CA ILE A 27 1.30 3.03 17.16
C ILE A 27 2.20 2.58 18.33
N LYS A 28 3.34 1.96 18.05
CA LYS A 28 4.29 1.49 19.07
C LYS A 28 4.84 2.64 19.92
N ASN A 29 5.00 3.83 19.36
CA ASN A 29 5.50 5.02 20.06
C ASN A 29 4.39 5.89 20.66
N ASN A 30 3.13 5.42 20.68
CA ASN A 30 1.96 6.17 21.15
C ASN A 30 1.70 7.50 20.39
N SER A 31 2.32 7.69 19.23
CA SER A 31 2.23 8.89 18.38
C SER A 31 1.07 8.79 17.39
N LYS A 32 -0.14 8.52 17.89
CA LYS A 32 -1.32 8.32 17.04
C LYS A 32 -1.74 9.59 16.29
N GLU A 33 -1.54 10.76 16.89
CA GLU A 33 -1.89 12.05 16.30
C GLU A 33 -1.04 12.38 15.06
N ASP A 34 0.26 12.10 15.13
CA ASP A 34 1.17 12.25 14.00
C ASP A 34 0.78 11.33 12.85
N TRP A 35 0.39 10.09 13.16
CA TRP A 35 -0.13 9.15 12.17
C TRP A 35 -1.40 9.68 11.48
N LEU A 36 -2.34 10.24 12.24
CA LEU A 36 -3.56 10.83 11.68
C LEU A 36 -3.26 12.04 10.79
N SER A 37 -2.24 12.83 11.15
CA SER A 37 -1.77 13.95 10.32
C SER A 37 -1.22 13.47 8.97
N ILE A 38 -0.46 12.36 8.96
CA ILE A 38 0.01 11.72 7.73
C ILE A 38 -1.17 11.23 6.90
N VAL A 39 -2.15 10.54 7.50
CA VAL A 39 -3.36 10.07 6.80
C VAL A 39 -4.10 11.22 6.13
N LYS A 40 -4.29 12.34 6.85
CA LYS A 40 -4.93 13.55 6.31
C LYS A 40 -4.15 14.13 5.14
N TYR A 41 -2.83 14.23 5.25
CA TYR A 41 -1.96 14.70 4.17
C TYR A 41 -2.09 13.83 2.92
N ILE A 42 -2.13 12.50 3.06
CA ILE A 42 -2.27 11.57 1.93
C ILE A 42 -3.63 11.70 1.27
N ARG A 43 -4.71 11.81 2.04
CA ARG A 43 -6.07 12.03 1.50
C ARG A 43 -6.12 13.30 0.66
N GLN A 44 -5.55 14.41 1.15
CA GLN A 44 -5.58 15.70 0.44
C GLN A 44 -4.73 15.69 -0.83
N ASN A 45 -3.51 15.15 -0.77
CA ASN A 45 -2.56 15.25 -1.89
C ASN A 45 -2.70 14.13 -2.93
N HIS A 46 -3.34 13.01 -2.57
CA HIS A 46 -3.40 11.82 -3.41
C HIS A 46 -4.83 11.31 -3.66
N ALA A 47 -5.88 12.08 -3.28
CA ALA A 47 -7.30 11.75 -3.55
C ALA A 47 -7.57 11.29 -4.99
N ARG A 48 -6.93 11.93 -5.99
CA ARG A 48 -7.12 11.60 -7.42
C ARG A 48 -6.58 10.23 -7.83
N LYS A 49 -5.78 9.58 -7.00
CA LYS A 49 -5.22 8.24 -7.24
C LYS A 49 -6.18 7.20 -6.68
N TYR A 50 -7.36 7.07 -7.29
CA TYR A 50 -8.46 6.25 -6.76
C TYR A 50 -8.04 4.83 -6.36
N SER A 51 -7.31 4.11 -7.21
CA SER A 51 -6.84 2.75 -6.88
C SER A 51 -5.93 2.73 -5.64
N PHE A 52 -5.07 3.73 -5.47
CA PHE A 52 -4.21 3.83 -4.29
C PHE A 52 -5.01 4.19 -3.04
N ILE A 53 -5.87 5.21 -3.12
CA ILE A 53 -6.65 5.69 -1.97
C ILE A 53 -7.59 4.61 -1.45
N THR A 54 -8.29 3.89 -2.33
CA THR A 54 -9.18 2.80 -1.91
C THR A 54 -8.44 1.74 -1.10
N ASP A 55 -7.26 1.32 -1.54
CA ASP A 55 -6.48 0.31 -0.82
C ASP A 55 -5.78 0.88 0.42
N PHE A 56 -5.42 2.16 0.40
CA PHE A 56 -4.93 2.87 1.57
C PHE A 56 -5.99 2.97 2.68
N GLU A 57 -7.23 3.33 2.35
CA GLU A 57 -8.34 3.39 3.32
C GLU A 57 -8.64 2.03 3.94
N LYS A 58 -8.62 0.94 3.15
CA LYS A 58 -8.75 -0.43 3.67
C LYS A 58 -7.66 -0.71 4.72
N LEU A 59 -6.41 -0.36 4.41
CA LEU A 59 -5.27 -0.51 5.32
C LEU A 59 -5.44 0.31 6.61
N ILE A 60 -5.97 1.54 6.54
CA ILE A 60 -6.27 2.35 7.72
C ILE A 60 -7.33 1.66 8.60
N SER A 61 -8.41 1.19 7.99
CA SER A 61 -9.52 0.48 8.65
C SER A 61 -9.16 -0.91 9.18
N GLY A 62 -7.91 -1.36 9.01
CA GLY A 62 -7.44 -2.66 9.48
C GLY A 62 -7.81 -3.82 8.55
N ILE A 63 -8.39 -3.52 7.38
CA ILE A 63 -8.59 -4.48 6.31
C ILE A 63 -7.30 -4.51 5.50
N TYR A 64 -6.45 -5.47 5.84
CA TYR A 64 -5.21 -5.65 5.10
C TYR A 64 -5.52 -6.28 3.75
N PRO A 65 -5.17 -5.64 2.62
CA PRO A 65 -5.18 -6.34 1.35
C PRO A 65 -4.28 -7.57 1.49
N LEU A 66 -4.71 -8.70 0.92
CA LEU A 66 -3.90 -9.92 0.86
C LEU A 66 -2.46 -9.55 0.48
N PRO A 67 -1.45 -10.12 1.15
CA PRO A 67 -0.05 -9.79 0.89
C PRO A 67 0.18 -9.85 -0.62
N HIS A 68 0.59 -8.72 -1.18
CA HIS A 68 0.72 -8.61 -2.61
C HIS A 68 1.79 -9.60 -3.02
N LYS A 69 1.42 -10.58 -3.86
CA LYS A 69 2.35 -11.61 -4.28
C LYS A 69 3.58 -10.93 -4.89
N SER A 70 4.77 -11.34 -4.44
CA SER A 70 6.04 -10.80 -4.91
C SER A 70 6.12 -10.94 -6.43
N PHE A 71 7.01 -10.20 -7.09
CA PHE A 71 7.21 -10.38 -8.52
C PHE A 71 7.54 -11.85 -8.85
N GLU A 72 8.39 -12.48 -8.04
CA GLU A 72 8.72 -13.90 -8.15
C GLU A 72 7.49 -14.80 -8.01
N GLN A 73 6.67 -14.59 -6.98
CA GLN A 73 5.43 -15.37 -6.77
C GLN A 73 4.45 -15.18 -7.94
N ARG A 74 4.36 -13.96 -8.49
CA ARG A 74 3.54 -13.68 -9.68
C ARG A 74 4.10 -14.33 -10.94
N ALA A 75 5.40 -14.31 -11.11
CA ALA A 75 6.08 -14.98 -12.22
C ALA A 75 5.87 -16.50 -12.15
N ARG A 76 6.04 -17.11 -10.96
CA ARG A 76 5.84 -18.54 -10.73
C ARG A 76 4.41 -18.98 -11.02
N MET A 77 3.40 -18.30 -10.47
CA MET A 77 2.00 -18.63 -10.77
C MET A 77 1.67 -18.49 -12.27
N ARG A 78 2.26 -17.51 -12.95
CA ARG A 78 2.02 -17.31 -14.37
C ARG A 78 2.64 -18.42 -15.20
N TRP A 79 3.81 -18.90 -14.80
CA TRP A 79 4.47 -20.06 -15.38
C TRP A 79 3.67 -21.35 -15.13
N GLU A 80 3.27 -21.61 -13.89
CA GLU A 80 2.43 -22.76 -13.52
C GLU A 80 1.13 -22.78 -14.33
N LYS A 81 0.48 -21.62 -14.51
CA LYS A 81 -0.72 -21.51 -15.34
C LYS A 81 -0.46 -21.88 -16.82
N GLN A 82 0.74 -21.61 -17.34
CA GLN A 82 1.11 -21.96 -18.72
C GLN A 82 1.51 -23.41 -18.89
N THR A 83 1.97 -24.09 -17.85
CA THR A 83 2.41 -25.50 -17.92
C THR A 83 1.33 -26.50 -17.49
N THR A 84 0.16 -26.01 -17.05
CA THR A 84 -0.96 -26.85 -16.59
C THR A 84 -2.16 -26.81 -17.57
N ASP A 85 -1.99 -26.17 -18.74
CA ASP A 85 -2.80 -26.35 -19.97
C ASP A 85 -2.05 -27.32 -20.90
#